data_AF-A0A812KLK3-F1
#
_entry.id   AF-A0A812KLK3-F1
#
_cell.length_a   1.000
_cell.length_b   1.000
_cell.length_c   1.000
_cell.angle_alpha   90.00
_cell.angle_beta   90.00
_cell.angle_gamma   90.00
#
_symmetry.space_group_name_H-M   'P 1'
#
loop_
_entity.id
_entity.type
_entity.pdbx_description
1 polymer ?
#
loop_
_entity_poly.entity_id
_entity_poly.type
_entity_poly.pdbx_seq_one_letter_code
_entity_poly.pdbx_strand_id
1 'polypeptide(L)'
;MPESLQLVAIQAGVGGPWRLPEAGLGQFSIGRKACCQLNLPEAYAYVSGEHCRLKTVFRDGQRITTLEDLSGNGTFINGVRVGRGKSETVKVGDEISLAKPTRKGGAVMFRMEACEAPKPAFVNPAEATTVMPDPPLVAPPPAAEVQAASVPTAAHAALSAAMARQACQRQEESQQLEARIAAEKARCGELEAELQEAKRCLQDERRKASSRHPAARSLRPLSSNSAEGDCEELRAALRRVAEEQRPLEKARLEAEEATRRDRQQCERLRAELQEEQRVAETSAAEALRLRSEVQEATSRASAMEASVQRETEVNAALEEQCAAACTEWGRSKDAVSAARKRLEERGAAYKALRLAVWDYHQKVSRRLSALEQALLEAPSGDSSTMADAAQLRGTRGADASRAEGVLGGAAVHVGSSMDDETPTQDADAAAGAAPGICRSQGSQPEAKRPRL
;
A
#
# COMPACT_ATOMS: atom_id res chain seq x y z
N MET A 1 19.55 5.64 -21.52
CA MET A 1 18.77 4.94 -20.46
C MET A 1 19.57 3.73 -20.03
N PRO A 2 19.78 3.48 -18.72
CA PRO A 2 20.48 2.29 -18.28
C PRO A 2 19.67 1.04 -18.67
N GLU A 3 20.30 0.08 -19.34
CA GLU A 3 19.67 -1.17 -19.74
C GLU A 3 19.21 -1.94 -18.49
N SER A 4 18.00 -2.50 -18.55
CA SER A 4 17.49 -3.36 -17.49
C SER A 4 18.16 -4.73 -17.59
N LEU A 5 18.67 -5.28 -16.48
CA LEU A 5 19.31 -6.59 -16.51
C LEU A 5 18.31 -7.68 -16.11
N GLN A 6 18.40 -8.83 -16.76
CA GLN A 6 17.59 -10.00 -16.43
C GLN A 6 18.44 -11.27 -16.39
N LEU A 7 18.01 -12.23 -15.58
CA LEU A 7 18.53 -13.59 -15.58
C LEU A 7 17.62 -14.44 -16.47
N VAL A 8 18.23 -15.17 -17.40
CA VAL A 8 17.52 -16.13 -18.24
C VAL A 8 18.03 -17.52 -17.91
N ALA A 9 17.14 -18.44 -17.53
CA ALA A 9 17.55 -19.82 -17.28
C ALA A 9 17.99 -20.48 -18.60
N ILE A 10 19.17 -21.10 -18.59
CA ILE A 10 19.68 -21.88 -19.72
C ILE A 10 18.98 -23.25 -19.76
N GLN A 11 18.53 -23.75 -18.62
CA GLN A 11 17.84 -25.04 -18.51
C GLN A 11 16.32 -24.88 -18.61
N ALA A 12 15.70 -25.73 -19.42
CA ALA A 12 14.25 -25.82 -19.52
C ALA A 12 13.63 -26.22 -18.17
N GLY A 13 12.53 -25.57 -17.79
CA GLY A 13 11.74 -25.90 -16.60
C GLY A 13 12.07 -25.14 -15.32
N VAL A 14 13.08 -24.26 -15.32
CA VAL A 14 13.36 -23.37 -14.16
C VAL A 14 12.47 -22.11 -14.18
N GLY A 15 11.87 -21.78 -15.33
CA GLY A 15 11.07 -20.56 -15.55
C GLY A 15 11.92 -19.40 -16.10
N GLY A 16 11.40 -18.17 -16.00
CA GLY A 16 12.14 -16.95 -16.36
C GLY A 16 11.92 -16.48 -17.81
N PRO A 17 12.17 -15.20 -18.11
CA PRO A 17 13.22 -14.33 -17.54
C PRO A 17 12.88 -13.64 -16.20
N TRP A 18 13.89 -13.43 -15.35
CA TRP A 18 13.75 -12.68 -14.08
C TRP A 18 14.48 -11.35 -14.13
N ARG A 19 13.74 -10.25 -13.98
CA ARG A 19 14.32 -8.91 -13.95
C ARG A 19 15.02 -8.64 -12.63
N LEU A 20 16.24 -8.12 -12.72
CA LEU A 20 17.00 -7.64 -11.57
C LEU A 20 16.48 -6.26 -11.14
N PRO A 21 16.45 -5.97 -9.82
CA PRO A 21 16.05 -4.66 -9.32
C PRO A 21 16.95 -3.57 -9.93
N GLU A 22 16.40 -2.37 -10.06
CA GLU A 22 17.19 -1.23 -10.50
C GLU A 22 18.33 -0.97 -9.52
N ALA A 23 19.42 -0.40 -10.02
CA ALA A 23 20.60 -0.18 -9.20
C ALA A 23 20.26 0.72 -8.00
N GLY A 24 20.64 0.28 -6.81
CA GLY A 24 20.31 0.96 -5.55
C GLY A 24 18.99 0.56 -4.89
N LEU A 25 18.10 -0.19 -5.57
CA LEU A 25 16.80 -0.61 -5.01
C LEU A 25 16.84 -1.93 -4.21
N GLY A 26 18.01 -2.56 -4.07
CA GLY A 26 18.19 -3.71 -3.18
C GLY A 26 19.04 -4.84 -3.75
N GLN A 27 18.96 -6.00 -3.10
CA GLN A 27 19.66 -7.23 -3.47
C GLN A 27 18.66 -8.26 -4.01
N PHE A 28 19.06 -9.01 -5.04
CA PHE A 28 18.27 -10.10 -5.62
C PHE A 28 18.87 -11.44 -5.17
N SER A 29 18.14 -12.17 -4.34
CA SER A 29 18.57 -13.44 -3.76
C SER A 29 18.00 -14.62 -4.51
N ILE A 30 18.85 -15.63 -4.70
CA ILE A 30 18.54 -16.89 -5.37
C ILE A 30 18.76 -18.01 -4.37
N GLY A 31 17.80 -18.92 -4.23
CA GLY A 31 17.90 -20.03 -3.28
C GLY A 31 16.63 -20.87 -3.20
N ARG A 32 16.64 -21.86 -2.30
CA ARG A 32 15.49 -22.73 -2.01
C ARG A 32 14.52 -22.20 -0.96
N LYS A 33 14.92 -21.18 -0.19
CA LYS A 33 14.04 -20.59 0.83
C LYS A 33 12.93 -19.78 0.15
N ALA A 34 11.74 -19.84 0.73
CA ALA A 34 10.57 -19.07 0.27
C ALA A 34 10.79 -17.55 0.26
N CYS A 35 11.74 -17.03 1.04
CA CYS A 35 12.08 -15.61 1.07
C CYS A 35 13.01 -15.16 -0.07
N CYS A 36 13.53 -16.08 -0.90
CA CYS A 36 14.35 -15.72 -2.04
C CYS A 36 13.48 -15.16 -3.18
N GLN A 37 13.97 -14.11 -3.85
CA GLN A 37 13.25 -13.52 -5.00
C GLN A 37 13.18 -14.53 -6.16
N LEU A 38 14.25 -15.29 -6.37
CA LEU A 38 14.22 -16.48 -7.22
C LEU A 38 14.22 -17.73 -6.33
N ASN A 39 13.01 -18.21 -6.04
CA ASN A 39 12.79 -19.42 -5.27
C ASN A 39 12.87 -20.66 -6.19
N LEU A 40 13.87 -21.49 -5.96
CA LEU A 40 14.08 -22.74 -6.67
C LEU A 40 13.39 -23.90 -5.93
N PRO A 41 12.65 -24.78 -6.64
CA PRO A 41 12.00 -25.95 -6.05
C PRO A 41 12.94 -26.85 -5.24
N GLU A 42 12.35 -27.57 -4.28
CA GLU A 42 13.06 -28.51 -3.40
C GLU A 42 13.75 -29.66 -4.17
N ALA A 43 13.30 -29.96 -5.39
CA ALA A 43 13.93 -30.91 -6.30
C ALA A 43 15.42 -30.57 -6.59
N TYR A 44 15.81 -29.30 -6.48
CA TYR A 44 17.18 -28.84 -6.63
C TYR A 44 17.94 -28.89 -5.29
N ALA A 45 17.98 -30.06 -4.64
CA ALA A 45 18.54 -30.24 -3.29
C ALA A 45 20.01 -29.80 -3.11
N TYR A 46 20.75 -29.63 -4.21
CA TYR A 46 22.12 -29.12 -4.22
C TYR A 46 22.23 -27.59 -4.15
N VAL A 47 21.12 -26.88 -4.30
CA VAL A 47 21.07 -25.44 -4.08
C VAL A 47 20.91 -25.20 -2.57
N SER A 48 21.70 -24.30 -1.99
CA SER A 48 21.53 -23.89 -0.59
C SER A 48 20.22 -23.12 -0.39
N GLY A 49 19.70 -23.09 0.84
CA GLY A 49 18.47 -22.33 1.16
C GLY A 49 18.55 -20.87 0.72
N GLU A 50 19.71 -20.25 0.92
CA GLU A 50 20.09 -18.99 0.28
C GLU A 50 21.44 -19.22 -0.41
N HIS A 51 21.47 -19.18 -1.75
CA HIS A 51 22.59 -19.65 -2.54
C HIS A 51 23.55 -18.53 -2.92
N CYS A 52 23.02 -17.48 -3.55
CA CYS A 52 23.80 -16.31 -3.93
C CYS A 52 22.92 -15.06 -3.94
N ARG A 53 23.55 -13.89 -3.86
CA ARG A 53 22.89 -12.59 -3.94
C ARG A 53 23.53 -11.76 -5.04
N LEU A 54 22.70 -11.12 -5.86
CA LEU A 54 23.10 -10.14 -6.85
C LEU A 54 22.80 -8.74 -6.31
N LYS A 55 23.84 -7.91 -6.24
CA LYS A 55 23.73 -6.50 -5.87
C LYS A 55 24.07 -5.66 -7.08
N THR A 56 23.21 -4.71 -7.43
CA THR A 56 23.45 -3.77 -8.52
C THR A 56 23.68 -2.39 -7.95
N VAL A 57 24.83 -1.79 -8.28
CA VAL A 57 25.23 -0.46 -7.80
C VAL A 57 25.62 0.41 -8.99
N PHE A 58 25.27 1.69 -8.97
CA PHE A 58 25.83 2.67 -9.91
C PHE A 58 27.15 3.20 -9.36
N ARG A 59 28.23 3.07 -10.14
CA ARG A 59 29.51 3.75 -9.89
C ARG A 59 30.00 4.37 -11.18
N ASP A 60 30.44 5.63 -11.13
CA ASP A 60 31.01 6.37 -12.26
C ASP A 60 30.11 6.39 -13.51
N GLY A 61 28.79 6.47 -13.30
CA GLY A 61 27.79 6.43 -14.39
C GLY A 61 27.60 5.05 -15.02
N GLN A 62 28.32 4.02 -14.56
CA GLN A 62 28.19 2.64 -15.03
C GLN A 62 27.43 1.77 -14.02
N ARG A 63 26.54 0.93 -14.54
CA ARG A 63 25.84 -0.09 -13.76
C ARG A 63 26.79 -1.27 -13.52
N ILE A 64 27.15 -1.53 -12.27
CA ILE A 64 28.00 -2.65 -11.86
C ILE A 64 27.15 -3.63 -11.06
N THR A 65 27.08 -4.89 -11.53
CA THR A 65 26.39 -5.97 -10.82
C THR A 65 27.42 -6.91 -10.22
N THR A 66 27.37 -7.11 -8.90
CA THR A 66 28.25 -8.02 -8.16
C THR A 66 27.45 -9.20 -7.63
N LEU A 67 27.94 -10.42 -7.84
CA LEU A 67 27.40 -11.65 -7.28
C LEU A 67 28.19 -12.05 -6.04
N GLU A 68 27.49 -12.27 -4.94
CA GLU A 68 28.03 -12.77 -3.67
C GLU A 68 27.60 -14.22 -3.46
N ASP A 69 28.56 -15.14 -3.32
CA ASP A 69 28.30 -16.57 -3.11
C ASP A 69 28.09 -16.87 -1.62
N LEU A 70 26.91 -17.38 -1.24
CA LEU A 70 26.58 -17.77 0.14
C LEU A 70 26.48 -19.29 0.31
N SER A 71 26.70 -20.03 -0.77
CA SER A 71 26.39 -21.45 -0.86
C SER A 71 27.44 -22.37 -0.25
N GLY A 72 27.01 -23.59 0.10
CA GLY A 72 27.93 -24.67 0.49
C GLY A 72 28.63 -25.33 -0.71
N ASN A 73 27.92 -25.48 -1.83
CA ASN A 73 28.41 -26.18 -3.03
C ASN A 73 29.21 -25.28 -3.99
N GLY A 74 29.18 -23.96 -3.77
CA GLY A 74 29.86 -22.95 -4.56
C GLY A 74 29.01 -22.44 -5.73
N THR A 75 29.12 -21.13 -5.99
CA THR A 75 28.63 -20.49 -7.20
C THR A 75 29.77 -20.31 -8.21
N PHE A 76 29.48 -20.46 -9.50
CA PHE A 76 30.45 -20.37 -10.58
C PHE A 76 30.03 -19.33 -11.61
N ILE A 77 30.95 -18.48 -12.05
CA ILE A 77 30.77 -17.54 -13.17
C ILE A 77 31.67 -18.02 -14.32
N ASN A 78 31.09 -18.31 -15.48
CA ASN A 78 31.80 -18.85 -16.66
C ASN A 78 32.68 -20.07 -16.32
N GLY A 79 32.20 -20.93 -15.42
CA GLY A 79 32.91 -22.13 -14.95
C GLY A 79 33.99 -21.90 -13.88
N VAL A 80 34.30 -20.64 -13.52
CA VAL A 80 35.23 -20.28 -12.45
C VAL A 80 34.49 -20.15 -11.13
N ARG A 81 35.00 -20.77 -10.07
CA ARG A 81 34.35 -20.74 -8.74
C ARG A 81 34.62 -19.41 -8.02
N VAL A 82 33.56 -18.71 -7.62
CA VAL A 82 33.63 -17.44 -6.86
C VAL A 82 34.13 -17.70 -5.43
N GLY A 83 33.49 -18.64 -4.73
CA GLY A 83 33.83 -19.05 -3.36
C GLY A 83 32.97 -18.37 -2.29
N ARG A 84 32.61 -19.13 -1.26
CA ARG A 84 31.69 -18.69 -0.20
C ARG A 84 32.19 -17.41 0.51
N GLY A 85 31.31 -16.42 0.62
CA GLY A 85 31.55 -15.09 1.20
C GLY A 85 32.30 -14.13 0.27
N LYS A 86 32.72 -14.58 -0.92
CA LYS A 86 33.39 -13.71 -1.90
C LYS A 86 32.36 -13.13 -2.86
N SER A 87 32.67 -11.94 -3.36
CA SER A 87 31.88 -11.24 -4.36
C SER A 87 32.69 -11.03 -5.63
N GLU A 88 32.05 -11.26 -6.78
CA GLU A 88 32.67 -11.12 -8.10
C GLU A 88 31.73 -10.37 -9.05
N THR A 89 32.29 -9.57 -9.95
CA THR A 89 31.52 -8.74 -10.88
C THR A 89 30.98 -9.59 -12.03
N VAL A 90 29.68 -9.50 -12.28
CA VAL A 90 28.99 -10.19 -13.38
C VAL A 90 28.67 -9.19 -14.48
N LYS A 91 28.97 -9.57 -15.73
CA LYS A 91 28.70 -8.79 -16.93
C LYS A 91 27.56 -9.42 -17.74
N VAL A 92 26.99 -8.63 -18.66
CA VAL A 92 26.05 -9.13 -19.66
C VAL A 92 26.76 -10.19 -20.51
N GLY A 93 26.11 -11.34 -20.69
CA GLY A 93 26.63 -12.51 -21.38
C GLY A 93 27.23 -13.57 -20.46
N ASP A 94 27.54 -13.24 -19.20
CA ASP A 94 28.14 -14.21 -18.27
C ASP A 94 27.15 -15.31 -17.88
N GLU A 95 27.68 -16.54 -17.76
CA GLU A 95 26.93 -17.72 -17.33
C GLU A 95 27.17 -18.00 -15.84
N ILE A 96 26.09 -17.98 -15.06
CA ILE A 96 26.10 -18.21 -13.62
C ILE A 96 25.58 -19.62 -13.36
N SER A 97 26.40 -20.48 -12.75
CA SER A 97 26.01 -21.84 -12.36
C SER A 97 25.98 -21.99 -10.84
N LEU A 98 24.86 -22.50 -10.30
CA LEU A 98 24.66 -22.73 -8.85
C LEU A 98 25.30 -24.02 -8.32
N ALA A 99 26.01 -24.75 -9.17
CA ALA A 99 26.80 -25.91 -8.77
C ALA A 99 27.88 -26.17 -9.82
N LYS A 100 28.76 -27.14 -9.54
CA LYS A 100 29.76 -27.58 -10.51
C LYS A 100 29.06 -28.06 -11.79
N PRO A 101 29.36 -27.50 -12.97
CA PRO A 101 28.68 -27.85 -14.22
C PRO A 101 28.77 -29.34 -14.59
N THR A 102 29.82 -30.03 -14.13
CA THR A 102 30.08 -31.46 -14.38
C THR A 102 29.32 -32.43 -13.48
N ARG A 103 28.35 -31.95 -12.69
CA ARG A 103 27.56 -32.80 -11.78
C ARG A 103 26.59 -33.67 -12.59
N LYS A 104 26.46 -34.95 -12.22
CA LYS A 104 25.43 -35.86 -12.76
C LYS A 104 24.04 -35.28 -12.44
N GLY A 105 23.26 -34.98 -13.48
CA GLY A 105 21.96 -34.30 -13.38
C GLY A 105 21.96 -32.83 -13.82
N GLY A 106 23.12 -32.27 -14.18
CA GLY A 106 23.24 -30.87 -14.56
C GLY A 106 23.24 -29.92 -13.36
N ALA A 107 23.79 -28.73 -13.55
CA ALA A 107 23.68 -27.63 -12.59
C ALA A 107 22.67 -26.61 -13.11
N VAL A 108 21.92 -25.95 -12.22
CA VAL A 108 21.06 -24.84 -12.66
C VAL A 108 21.96 -23.70 -13.12
N MET A 109 21.77 -23.28 -14.37
CA MET A 109 22.56 -22.23 -15.02
C MET A 109 21.67 -21.10 -15.50
N PHE A 110 22.13 -19.87 -15.32
CA PHE A 110 21.51 -18.66 -15.80
C PHE A 110 22.48 -17.89 -16.67
N ARG A 111 21.98 -17.17 -17.67
CA ARG A 111 22.73 -16.18 -18.42
C ARG A 111 22.27 -14.79 -18.01
N MET A 112 23.22 -13.90 -17.78
CA MET A 112 22.93 -12.48 -17.58
C MET A 112 22.66 -11.82 -18.93
N GLU A 113 21.46 -11.29 -19.14
CA GLU A 113 21.08 -10.62 -20.39
C GLU A 113 20.65 -9.18 -20.15
N ALA A 114 20.96 -8.30 -21.10
CA ALA A 114 20.37 -6.99 -21.17
C ALA A 114 18.96 -7.13 -21.73
N CYS A 115 17.96 -6.81 -20.92
CA CYS A 115 16.60 -6.60 -21.38
C CYS A 115 16.51 -5.16 -21.87
N GLU A 116 16.25 -5.00 -23.16
CA GLU A 116 15.79 -3.72 -23.68
C GLU A 116 14.56 -3.33 -22.87
N ALA A 117 14.59 -2.16 -22.22
CA ALA A 117 13.46 -1.69 -21.45
C ALA A 117 12.25 -1.75 -22.39
N PRO A 118 11.11 -2.37 -21.98
CA PRO A 118 9.94 -2.45 -22.84
C PRO A 118 9.67 -1.03 -23.29
N LYS A 119 9.89 -0.77 -24.59
CA LYS A 119 9.69 0.55 -25.19
C LYS A 119 8.30 0.94 -24.74
N PRO A 120 8.13 2.05 -23.97
CA PRO A 120 6.85 2.37 -23.37
C PRO A 120 5.85 2.33 -24.51
N ALA A 121 5.05 1.27 -24.55
CA ALA A 121 4.01 1.17 -25.53
C ALA A 121 3.14 2.36 -25.17
N PHE A 122 3.15 3.38 -26.01
CA PHE A 122 2.24 4.49 -25.91
C PHE A 122 0.87 3.86 -26.07
N VAL A 123 0.28 3.45 -24.96
CA VAL A 123 -1.08 2.92 -24.94
C VAL A 123 -1.92 4.13 -25.26
N ASN A 124 -2.47 4.17 -26.47
CA ASN A 124 -3.49 5.14 -26.83
C ASN A 124 -4.58 5.06 -25.74
N PRO A 125 -4.92 6.16 -25.06
CA PRO A 125 -5.84 6.15 -23.91
C PRO A 125 -7.31 5.84 -24.26
N ALA A 126 -7.59 5.27 -25.44
CA ALA A 126 -8.95 5.11 -25.96
C ALA A 126 -9.52 3.69 -25.88
N GLU A 127 -8.73 2.63 -25.60
CA GLU A 127 -9.24 1.24 -25.68
C GLU A 127 -8.78 0.33 -24.51
N ALA A 128 -8.94 0.79 -23.27
CA ALA A 128 -8.80 -0.07 -22.10
C ALA A 128 -10.13 -0.21 -21.34
N THR A 129 -11.07 -0.96 -21.92
CA THR A 129 -12.28 -1.43 -21.23
C THR A 129 -12.48 -2.90 -21.54
N THR A 130 -11.74 -3.78 -20.85
CA THR A 130 -12.10 -5.20 -20.76
C THR A 130 -11.47 -5.84 -19.53
N VAL A 131 -12.32 -6.05 -18.53
CA VAL A 131 -12.40 -7.17 -17.58
C VAL A 131 -11.11 -8.00 -17.41
N MET A 132 -10.44 -7.84 -16.26
CA MET A 132 -9.55 -8.88 -15.71
C MET A 132 -10.27 -9.63 -14.58
N PRO A 133 -10.17 -10.98 -14.54
CA PRO A 133 -10.61 -11.79 -13.42
C PRO A 133 -9.60 -11.74 -12.26
N ASP A 134 -10.12 -11.79 -11.04
CA ASP A 134 -9.36 -11.79 -9.79
C ASP A 134 -8.31 -12.91 -9.74
N PRO A 135 -7.05 -12.60 -9.37
CA PRO A 135 -6.05 -13.61 -9.06
C PRO A 135 -6.30 -14.23 -7.67
N PRO A 136 -6.02 -15.53 -7.47
CA PRO A 136 -6.19 -16.18 -6.18
C PRO A 136 -5.20 -15.63 -5.15
N LEU A 137 -5.74 -15.13 -4.03
CA LEU A 137 -5.01 -14.70 -2.84
C LEU A 137 -4.08 -15.80 -2.34
N VAL A 138 -2.77 -15.57 -2.44
CA VAL A 138 -1.77 -16.31 -1.67
C VAL A 138 -1.59 -15.55 -0.35
N ALA A 139 -1.92 -16.23 0.76
CA ALA A 139 -1.82 -15.68 2.11
C ALA A 139 -0.38 -15.23 2.42
N PRO A 140 -0.16 -13.99 2.90
CA PRO A 140 1.14 -13.56 3.39
C PRO A 140 1.45 -14.20 4.76
N PRO A 141 2.73 -14.46 5.09
CA PRO A 141 3.14 -14.96 6.40
C PRO A 141 2.93 -13.89 7.50
N PRO A 142 2.74 -14.31 8.77
CA PRO A 142 2.44 -13.41 9.88
C PRO A 142 3.59 -12.42 10.09
N ALA A 143 3.31 -11.14 9.84
CA ALA A 143 4.20 -10.04 10.16
C ALA A 143 4.21 -9.83 11.67
N ALA A 144 5.43 -9.81 12.23
CA ALA A 144 5.69 -9.45 13.61
C ALA A 144 5.11 -8.07 13.94
N GLU A 145 4.46 -7.98 15.11
CA GLU A 145 4.01 -6.75 15.74
C GLU A 145 5.16 -5.73 15.82
N VAL A 146 5.15 -4.75 14.91
CA VAL A 146 5.90 -3.52 15.10
C VAL A 146 4.92 -2.53 15.71
N GLN A 147 5.05 -2.33 17.02
CA GLN A 147 4.35 -1.30 17.77
C GLN A 147 4.69 0.07 17.16
N ALA A 148 3.79 0.59 16.32
CA ALA A 148 3.87 1.93 15.77
C ALA A 148 3.56 2.94 16.89
N ALA A 149 4.63 3.46 17.50
CA ALA A 149 4.57 4.56 18.44
C ALA A 149 4.03 5.81 17.73
N SER A 150 2.77 6.15 18.00
CA SER A 150 2.09 7.35 17.55
C SER A 150 2.51 8.56 18.40
N VAL A 151 3.57 9.28 18.02
CA VAL A 151 3.93 10.61 18.58
C VAL A 151 4.76 11.40 17.52
N PRO A 152 4.69 12.75 17.38
CA PRO A 152 3.74 13.75 17.87
C PRO A 152 3.12 14.61 16.73
N THR A 153 1.80 14.77 16.76
CA THR A 153 0.99 15.67 15.92
C THR A 153 1.37 17.16 16.03
N ALA A 154 2.06 17.55 17.11
CA ALA A 154 2.44 18.95 17.37
C ALA A 154 3.49 19.49 16.38
N ALA A 155 4.43 18.66 15.93
CA ALA A 155 5.48 19.09 14.99
C ALA A 155 4.91 19.39 13.60
N HIS A 156 3.94 18.59 13.14
CA HIS A 156 3.26 18.81 11.87
C HIS A 156 2.36 20.07 11.93
N ALA A 157 1.68 20.30 13.05
CA ALA A 157 0.88 21.52 13.25
C ALA A 157 1.77 22.78 13.24
N ALA A 158 2.94 22.73 13.89
CA ALA A 158 3.90 23.83 13.88
C ALA A 158 4.45 24.13 12.47
N LEU A 159 4.78 23.08 11.70
CA LEU A 159 5.25 23.24 10.32
C LEU A 159 4.16 23.83 9.41
N SER A 160 2.91 23.36 9.55
CA SER A 160 1.77 23.90 8.80
C SER A 160 1.52 25.38 9.13
N ALA A 161 1.60 25.76 10.41
CA ALA A 161 1.45 27.15 10.84
C ALA A 161 2.61 28.05 10.39
N ALA A 162 3.82 27.51 10.25
CA ALA A 162 4.97 28.24 9.69
C ALA A 162 4.78 28.50 8.19
N MET A 163 4.34 27.50 7.42
CA MET A 163 4.06 27.66 5.99
C MET A 163 2.91 28.64 5.73
N ALA A 164 1.86 28.63 6.56
CA ALA A 164 0.77 29.61 6.46
C ALA A 164 1.25 31.05 6.69
N ARG A 165 2.12 31.28 7.69
CA ARG A 165 2.71 32.60 7.95
C ARG A 165 3.58 33.09 6.80
N GLN A 166 4.39 32.20 6.22
CA GLN A 166 5.21 32.53 5.06
C GLN A 166 4.36 32.87 3.83
N ALA A 167 3.23 32.18 3.63
CA ALA A 167 2.30 32.50 2.56
C ALA A 167 1.67 33.89 2.73
N CYS A 168 1.22 34.25 3.94
CA CYS A 168 0.70 35.59 4.23
C CYS A 168 1.75 36.68 3.98
N GLN A 169 3.00 36.47 4.42
CA GLN A 169 4.08 37.43 4.18
C GLN A 169 4.33 37.67 2.69
N ARG A 170 4.40 36.60 1.89
CA ARG A 170 4.56 36.74 0.42
C ARG A 170 3.39 37.47 -0.23
N GLN A 171 2.17 37.29 0.27
CA GLN A 171 0.99 37.99 -0.22
C GLN A 171 1.04 39.49 0.10
N GLU A 172 1.46 39.85 1.32
CA GLU A 172 1.66 41.25 1.72
C GLU A 172 2.77 41.92 0.89
N GLU A 173 3.91 41.24 0.68
CA GLU A 173 5.00 41.73 -0.17
C GLU A 173 4.53 41.95 -1.63
N SER A 174 3.74 41.02 -2.17
CA SER A 174 3.14 41.16 -3.51
C SER A 174 2.23 42.38 -3.62
N GLN A 175 1.37 42.60 -2.63
CA GLN A 175 0.48 43.77 -2.59
C GLN A 175 1.26 45.08 -2.47
N GLN A 176 2.35 45.11 -1.69
CA GLN A 176 3.22 46.27 -1.58
C GLN A 176 3.93 46.58 -2.92
N LEU A 177 4.38 45.56 -3.64
CA LEU A 177 4.97 45.73 -4.97
C LEU A 177 3.95 46.25 -5.99
N GLU A 178 2.74 45.70 -6.02
CA GLU A 178 1.66 46.19 -6.88
C GLU A 178 1.31 47.65 -6.60
N ALA A 179 1.23 48.04 -5.33
CA ALA A 179 0.99 49.43 -4.92
C ALA A 179 2.11 50.37 -5.40
N ARG A 180 3.38 49.95 -5.31
CA ARG A 180 4.53 50.71 -5.83
C ARG A 180 4.48 50.87 -7.35
N ILE A 181 4.15 49.79 -8.08
CA ILE A 181 4.01 49.83 -9.54
C ILE A 181 2.88 50.79 -9.93
N ALA A 182 1.75 50.77 -9.21
CA ALA A 182 0.63 51.68 -9.45
C ALA A 182 1.03 53.14 -9.21
N ALA A 183 1.77 53.43 -8.14
CA ALA A 183 2.25 54.78 -7.83
C ALA A 183 3.23 55.31 -8.90
N GLU A 184 4.19 54.50 -9.35
CA GLU A 184 5.12 54.91 -10.42
C GLU A 184 4.42 55.09 -11.77
N LYS A 185 3.40 54.28 -12.09
CA LYS A 185 2.56 54.50 -13.27
C LYS A 185 1.80 55.82 -13.21
N ALA A 186 1.27 56.19 -12.05
CA ALA A 186 0.60 57.48 -11.86
C ALA A 186 1.58 58.64 -12.10
N ARG A 187 2.78 58.55 -11.54
CA ARG A 187 3.85 59.55 -11.74
C ARG A 187 4.27 59.69 -13.20
N CYS A 188 4.37 58.58 -13.94
CA CYS A 188 4.64 58.62 -15.37
C CYS A 188 3.52 59.34 -16.14
N GLY A 189 2.26 59.11 -15.77
CA GLY A 189 1.11 59.80 -16.36
C GLY A 189 1.12 61.32 -16.10
N GLU A 190 1.51 61.75 -14.91
CA GLU A 190 1.68 63.18 -14.58
C GLU A 190 2.76 63.83 -15.44
N LEU A 191 3.94 63.21 -15.56
CA LEU A 191 5.04 63.70 -16.40
C LEU A 191 4.67 63.76 -17.89
N GLU A 192 3.90 62.78 -18.38
CA GLU A 192 3.38 62.81 -19.75
C GLU A 192 2.41 63.97 -19.98
N ALA A 193 1.55 64.28 -19.00
CA ALA A 193 0.64 65.41 -19.05
C ALA A 193 1.41 66.76 -19.06
N GLU A 194 2.40 66.93 -18.19
CA GLU A 194 3.27 68.11 -18.17
C GLU A 194 4.00 68.31 -19.50
N LEU A 195 4.52 67.22 -20.08
CA LEU A 195 5.21 67.27 -21.37
C LEU A 195 4.27 67.64 -22.52
N GLN A 196 3.00 67.19 -22.48
CA GLN A 196 1.99 67.62 -23.44
C GLN A 196 1.62 69.10 -23.28
N GLU A 197 1.51 69.59 -22.06
CA GLU A 197 1.23 71.00 -21.77
C GLU A 197 2.37 71.91 -22.25
N ALA A 198 3.62 71.55 -21.96
CA ALA A 198 4.80 72.27 -22.45
C ALA A 198 4.84 72.33 -23.99
N LYS A 199 4.50 71.22 -24.67
CA LYS A 199 4.39 71.19 -26.14
C LYS A 199 3.30 72.13 -26.67
N ARG A 200 2.15 72.23 -25.99
CA ARG A 200 1.07 73.16 -26.37
C ARG A 200 1.52 74.61 -26.21
N CYS A 201 2.16 74.96 -25.09
CA CYS A 201 2.73 76.29 -24.87
C CYS A 201 3.71 76.70 -25.98
N LEU A 202 4.65 75.82 -26.37
CA LEU A 202 5.59 76.09 -27.46
C LEU A 202 4.90 76.27 -28.82
N GLN A 203 3.84 75.51 -29.11
CA GLN A 203 3.07 75.68 -30.34
C GLN A 203 2.34 77.02 -30.36
N ASP A 204 1.77 77.46 -29.24
CA ASP A 204 1.09 78.74 -29.12
C ASP A 204 2.06 79.91 -29.25
N GLU A 205 3.27 79.81 -28.67
CA GLU A 205 4.33 80.80 -28.88
C GLU A 205 4.74 80.87 -30.36
N ARG A 206 4.90 79.73 -31.03
CA ARG A 206 5.22 79.70 -32.46
C ARG A 206 4.12 80.34 -33.31
N ARG A 207 2.84 80.13 -32.96
CA ARG A 207 1.70 80.80 -33.62
C ARG A 207 1.72 82.31 -33.38
N LYS A 208 1.97 82.76 -32.15
CA LYS A 208 2.10 84.20 -31.81
C LYS A 208 3.28 84.85 -32.52
N ALA A 209 4.41 84.15 -32.65
CA ALA A 209 5.57 84.63 -33.41
C ALA A 209 5.24 84.74 -34.91
N SER A 210 4.56 83.75 -35.47
CA SER A 210 4.13 83.76 -36.88
C SER A 210 3.11 84.86 -37.17
N SER A 211 2.20 85.19 -36.24
CA SER A 211 1.23 86.27 -36.41
C SER A 211 1.82 87.67 -36.20
N ARG A 212 3.00 87.79 -35.57
CA ARG A 212 3.74 89.05 -35.44
C ARG A 212 4.58 89.41 -36.68
N HIS A 213 4.54 88.60 -37.75
CA HIS A 213 5.16 88.89 -39.04
C HIS A 213 4.19 88.93 -40.24
N PRO A 214 3.28 89.92 -40.32
CA PRO A 214 2.58 90.21 -41.57
C PRO A 214 2.86 91.64 -42.06
N ALA A 215 4.12 92.12 -42.09
CA ALA A 215 4.44 93.42 -42.68
C ALA A 215 5.95 93.65 -42.91
N ALA A 216 6.58 92.89 -43.80
CA ALA A 216 7.90 93.25 -44.32
C ALA A 216 8.02 92.89 -45.80
N ARG A 217 7.17 93.51 -46.62
CA ARG A 217 7.31 93.50 -48.08
C ARG A 217 6.93 94.87 -48.64
N SER A 218 7.84 95.83 -48.48
CA SER A 218 7.86 97.05 -49.28
C SER A 218 9.33 97.39 -49.54
N LEU A 219 9.84 96.85 -50.65
CA LEU A 219 11.18 97.10 -51.15
C LEU A 219 11.19 98.49 -51.81
N ARG A 220 11.90 99.44 -51.19
CA ARG A 220 12.39 100.66 -51.86
C ARG A 220 13.73 100.36 -52.53
N PRO A 221 13.97 100.81 -53.77
CA PRO A 221 15.28 100.70 -54.41
C PRO A 221 16.18 101.81 -53.87
N LEU A 222 17.26 101.46 -53.17
CA LEU A 222 18.30 102.41 -52.79
C LEU A 222 19.65 101.97 -53.37
N SER A 223 20.24 102.93 -54.09
CA SER A 223 21.67 103.26 -54.14
C SER A 223 22.68 102.11 -54.19
N SER A 224 23.27 101.94 -55.38
CA SER A 224 24.16 100.85 -55.81
C SER A 224 25.51 100.73 -55.10
N ASN A 225 25.84 101.60 -54.13
CA ASN A 225 27.17 101.60 -53.49
C ASN A 225 27.16 101.22 -51.99
N SER A 226 25.98 101.03 -51.36
CA SER A 226 25.84 100.48 -49.98
C SER A 226 25.51 98.99 -49.98
N ALA A 227 24.93 98.48 -51.07
CA ALA A 227 24.42 97.13 -51.18
C ALA A 227 25.52 96.05 -51.13
N GLU A 228 26.76 96.37 -51.53
CA GLU A 228 27.87 95.43 -51.45
C GLU A 228 28.30 95.16 -50.00
N GLY A 229 28.34 96.20 -49.15
CA GLY A 229 28.62 96.07 -47.72
C GLY A 229 27.52 95.28 -46.99
N ASP A 230 26.25 95.60 -47.23
CA ASP A 230 25.12 94.88 -46.65
C ASP A 230 25.07 93.41 -47.14
N CYS A 231 25.46 93.15 -48.39
CA CYS A 231 25.56 91.78 -48.91
C CYS A 231 26.70 90.99 -48.25
N GLU A 232 27.84 91.61 -47.98
CA GLU A 232 28.94 90.95 -47.27
C GLU A 232 28.58 90.68 -45.80
N GLU A 233 27.93 91.62 -45.15
CA GLU A 233 27.45 91.47 -43.77
C GLU A 233 26.37 90.37 -43.67
N LEU A 234 25.45 90.31 -44.65
CA LEU A 234 24.47 89.23 -44.75
C LEU A 234 25.13 87.86 -45.01
N ARG A 235 26.14 87.79 -45.89
CA ARG A 235 26.90 86.55 -46.12
C ARG A 235 27.68 86.11 -44.88
N ALA A 236 28.21 87.06 -44.10
CA ALA A 236 28.89 86.77 -42.85
C ALA A 236 27.90 86.29 -41.77
N ALA A 237 26.73 86.93 -41.67
CA ALA A 237 25.65 86.50 -40.78
C ALA A 237 25.13 85.10 -41.14
N LEU A 238 24.91 84.81 -42.42
CA LEU A 238 24.54 83.47 -42.89
C LEU A 238 25.60 82.42 -42.56
N ARG A 239 26.90 82.78 -42.64
CA ARG A 239 27.98 81.89 -42.21
C ARG A 239 27.95 81.63 -40.71
N ARG A 240 27.75 82.65 -39.87
CA ARG A 240 27.60 82.46 -38.42
C ARG A 240 26.40 81.59 -38.07
N VAL A 241 25.25 81.82 -38.71
CA VAL A 241 24.06 80.97 -38.52
C VAL A 241 24.33 79.53 -38.97
N ALA A 242 25.04 79.32 -40.08
CA ALA A 242 25.43 77.98 -40.52
C ALA A 242 26.40 77.30 -39.54
N GLU A 243 27.35 78.05 -38.98
CA GLU A 243 28.28 77.56 -37.94
C GLU A 243 27.56 77.22 -36.63
N GLU A 244 26.55 78.00 -36.23
CA GLU A 244 25.70 77.74 -35.07
C GLU A 244 24.70 76.59 -35.30
N GLN A 245 24.25 76.36 -36.54
CA GLN A 245 23.35 75.26 -36.89
C GLN A 245 24.05 73.90 -36.84
N ARG A 246 25.34 73.81 -37.22
CA ARG A 246 26.11 72.55 -37.19
C ARG A 246 26.10 71.82 -35.83
N PRO A 247 26.42 72.46 -34.68
CA PRO A 247 26.38 71.78 -33.38
C PRO A 247 24.94 71.40 -32.98
N LEU A 248 23.93 72.16 -33.38
CA LEU A 248 22.52 71.83 -33.13
C LEU A 248 22.06 70.62 -33.94
N GLU A 249 22.45 70.52 -35.21
CA GLU A 249 22.19 69.35 -36.06
C GLU A 249 22.90 68.11 -35.51
N LYS A 250 24.15 68.27 -35.07
CA LYS A 250 24.89 67.19 -34.40
C LYS A 250 24.20 66.74 -33.12
N ALA A 251 23.83 67.67 -32.24
CA ALA A 251 23.11 67.35 -31.00
C ALA A 251 21.75 66.71 -31.27
N ARG A 252 21.05 67.12 -32.33
CA ARG A 252 19.79 66.50 -32.74
C ARG A 252 20.00 65.06 -33.19
N LEU A 253 21.01 64.78 -34.00
CA LEU A 253 21.34 63.41 -34.42
C LEU A 253 21.73 62.54 -33.22
N GLU A 254 22.53 63.06 -32.29
CA GLU A 254 22.89 62.36 -31.06
C GLU A 254 21.66 62.06 -30.18
N ALA A 255 20.72 63.01 -30.07
CA ALA A 255 19.45 62.79 -29.36
C ALA A 255 18.54 61.77 -30.07
N GLU A 256 18.45 61.81 -31.40
CA GLU A 256 17.70 60.82 -32.19
C GLU A 256 18.31 59.42 -32.03
N GLU A 257 19.64 59.29 -32.04
CA GLU A 257 20.32 58.02 -31.73
C GLU A 257 20.08 57.54 -30.30
N ALA A 258 20.14 58.44 -29.31
CA ALA A 258 19.85 58.10 -27.92
C ALA A 258 18.42 57.56 -27.76
N THR A 259 17.42 58.25 -28.31
CA THR A 259 16.02 57.77 -28.27
C THR A 259 15.82 56.44 -28.99
N ARG A 260 16.59 56.17 -30.05
CA ARG A 260 16.58 54.86 -30.73
C ARG A 260 17.15 53.76 -29.83
N ARG A 261 18.24 54.02 -29.11
CA ARG A 261 18.81 53.07 -28.13
C ARG A 261 17.82 52.80 -27.00
N ASP A 262 17.18 53.83 -26.47
CA ASP A 262 16.18 53.70 -25.40
C ASP A 262 14.98 52.88 -25.84
N ARG A 263 14.47 53.10 -27.06
CA ARG A 263 13.38 52.27 -27.63
C ARG A 263 13.79 50.81 -27.76
N GLN A 264 14.98 50.54 -28.27
CA GLN A 264 15.51 49.17 -28.37
C GLN A 264 15.66 48.51 -26.99
N GLN A 265 16.12 49.26 -25.99
CA GLN A 265 16.23 48.76 -24.62
C GLN A 265 14.85 48.47 -24.02
N CYS A 266 13.87 49.36 -24.21
CA CYS A 266 12.49 49.13 -23.79
C CYS A 266 11.86 47.91 -24.48
N GLU A 267 12.12 47.69 -25.75
CA GLU A 267 11.65 46.51 -26.50
C GLU A 267 12.28 45.22 -25.94
N ARG A 268 13.58 45.22 -25.64
CA ARG A 268 14.27 44.08 -25.02
C ARG A 268 13.69 43.75 -23.64
N LEU A 269 13.55 44.75 -22.77
CA LEU A 269 12.99 44.56 -21.43
C LEU A 269 11.55 44.06 -21.47
N ARG A 270 10.74 44.50 -22.45
CA ARG A 270 9.37 43.97 -22.65
C ARG A 270 9.39 42.50 -23.09
N ALA A 271 10.31 42.12 -23.96
CA ALA A 271 10.46 40.72 -24.37
C ALA A 271 10.92 39.83 -23.21
N GLU A 272 11.87 40.30 -22.39
CA GLU A 272 12.32 39.60 -21.18
C GLU A 272 11.16 39.42 -20.18
N LEU A 273 10.40 40.50 -19.90
CA LEU A 273 9.24 40.43 -19.01
C LEU A 273 8.17 39.45 -19.51
N GLN A 274 7.93 39.39 -20.82
CA GLN A 274 6.98 38.43 -21.41
C GLN A 274 7.47 36.99 -21.27
N GLU A 275 8.77 36.74 -21.40
CA GLU A 275 9.32 35.41 -21.21
C GLU A 275 9.27 34.98 -19.74
N GLU A 276 9.58 35.88 -18.81
CA GLU A 276 9.40 35.63 -17.38
C GLU A 276 7.94 35.34 -17.02
N GLN A 277 6.98 36.05 -17.61
CA GLN A 277 5.55 35.78 -17.43
C GLN A 277 5.17 34.38 -17.90
N ARG A 278 5.69 33.91 -19.05
CA ARG A 278 5.44 32.53 -19.51
C ARG A 278 6.05 31.49 -18.58
N VAL A 279 7.25 31.72 -18.07
CA VAL A 279 7.89 30.83 -17.09
C VAL A 279 7.08 30.81 -15.78
N ALA A 280 6.54 31.95 -15.35
CA ALA A 280 5.66 32.03 -14.19
C ALA A 280 4.33 31.27 -14.40
N GLU A 281 3.70 31.39 -15.56
CA GLU A 281 2.46 30.68 -15.90
C GLU A 281 2.67 29.17 -15.97
N THR A 282 3.75 28.72 -16.61
CA THR A 282 4.09 27.30 -16.72
C THR A 282 4.40 26.68 -15.36
N SER A 283 5.19 27.36 -14.53
CA SER A 283 5.47 26.90 -13.16
C SER A 283 4.21 26.90 -12.26
N ALA A 284 3.31 27.87 -12.42
CA ALA A 284 2.02 27.87 -11.73
C ALA A 284 1.13 26.70 -12.15
N ALA A 285 1.08 26.38 -13.45
CA ALA A 285 0.34 25.23 -13.96
C ALA A 285 0.91 23.89 -13.45
N GLU A 286 2.24 23.76 -13.41
CA GLU A 286 2.90 22.58 -12.84
C GLU A 286 2.63 22.44 -11.33
N ALA A 287 2.68 23.55 -10.58
CA ALA A 287 2.34 23.55 -9.17
C ALA A 287 0.89 23.10 -8.91
N LEU A 288 -0.06 23.51 -9.76
CA LEU A 288 -1.44 23.04 -9.70
C LEU A 288 -1.54 21.53 -9.97
N ARG A 289 -0.82 21.03 -10.99
CA ARG A 289 -0.79 19.60 -11.33
C ARG A 289 -0.26 18.76 -10.17
N LEU A 290 0.85 19.17 -9.57
CA LEU A 290 1.44 18.49 -8.41
C LEU A 290 0.49 18.51 -7.19
N ARG A 291 -0.24 19.61 -6.97
CA ARG A 291 -1.28 19.67 -5.91
C ARG A 291 -2.41 18.67 -6.16
N SER A 292 -2.88 18.53 -7.40
CA SER A 292 -3.89 17.51 -7.73
C SER A 292 -3.35 16.08 -7.54
N GLU A 293 -2.11 15.81 -7.95
CA GLU A 293 -1.49 14.49 -7.75
C GLU A 293 -1.34 14.15 -6.26
N VAL A 294 -0.94 15.12 -5.42
CA VAL A 294 -0.86 14.95 -3.96
C VAL A 294 -2.24 14.72 -3.35
N GLN A 295 -3.27 15.43 -3.81
CA GLN A 295 -4.64 15.24 -3.34
C GLN A 295 -5.15 13.83 -3.68
N GLU A 296 -4.94 13.37 -4.92
CA GLU A 296 -5.30 12.01 -5.34
C GLU A 296 -4.52 10.94 -4.55
N ALA A 297 -3.22 11.14 -4.34
CA ALA A 297 -2.42 10.26 -3.51
C ALA A 297 -2.94 10.20 -2.07
N THR A 298 -3.35 11.33 -1.51
CA THR A 298 -3.95 11.42 -0.17
C THR A 298 -5.29 10.69 -0.11
N SER A 299 -6.15 10.84 -1.12
CA SER A 299 -7.42 10.10 -1.21
C SER A 299 -7.21 8.59 -1.37
N ARG A 300 -6.19 8.16 -2.13
CA ARG A 300 -5.82 6.74 -2.22
C ARG A 300 -5.31 6.19 -0.90
N ALA A 301 -4.50 6.95 -0.18
CA ALA A 301 -3.99 6.57 1.14
C ALA A 301 -5.14 6.39 2.14
N SER A 302 -6.07 7.34 2.23
CA SER A 302 -7.22 7.24 3.13
C SER A 302 -8.16 6.09 2.78
N ALA A 303 -8.35 5.80 1.49
CA ALA A 303 -9.11 4.64 1.04
C ALA A 303 -8.44 3.31 1.45
N MET A 304 -7.11 3.24 1.37
CA MET A 304 -6.34 2.08 1.82
C MET A 304 -6.44 1.91 3.34
N GLU A 305 -6.32 2.99 4.10
CA GLU A 305 -6.50 2.99 5.57
C GLU A 305 -7.89 2.48 5.96
N ALA A 306 -8.94 2.97 5.31
CA ALA A 306 -10.31 2.49 5.54
C ALA A 306 -10.52 1.02 5.14
N SER A 307 -9.76 0.51 4.18
CA SER A 307 -9.77 -0.92 3.84
C SER A 307 -9.08 -1.74 4.91
N VAL A 308 -7.90 -1.31 5.37
CA VAL A 308 -7.18 -1.99 6.45
C VAL A 308 -8.03 -2.01 7.72
N GLN A 309 -8.69 -0.91 8.06
CA GLN A 309 -9.56 -0.85 9.22
C GLN A 309 -10.72 -1.86 9.14
N ARG A 310 -11.38 -1.97 7.98
CA ARG A 310 -12.44 -2.98 7.77
C ARG A 310 -11.92 -4.41 7.95
N GLU A 311 -10.76 -4.72 7.38
CA GLU A 311 -10.15 -6.04 7.55
C GLU A 311 -9.75 -6.32 9.00
N THR A 312 -9.29 -5.31 9.75
CA THR A 312 -9.01 -5.47 11.18
C THR A 312 -10.27 -5.75 11.99
N GLU A 313 -11.40 -5.11 11.66
CA GLU A 313 -12.69 -5.36 12.31
C GLU A 313 -13.20 -6.77 12.00
N VAL A 314 -13.07 -7.23 10.74
CA VAL A 314 -13.43 -8.59 10.35
C VAL A 314 -12.57 -9.63 11.06
N ASN A 315 -11.26 -9.41 11.16
CA ASN A 315 -10.35 -10.31 11.88
C ASN A 315 -10.70 -10.39 13.37
N ALA A 316 -10.98 -9.25 14.01
CA ALA A 316 -11.41 -9.24 15.42
C ALA A 316 -12.71 -10.03 15.63
N ALA A 317 -13.68 -9.91 14.73
CA ALA A 317 -14.92 -10.67 14.80
C ALA A 317 -14.69 -12.19 14.61
N LEU A 318 -13.77 -12.58 13.71
CA LEU A 318 -13.41 -13.99 13.51
C LEU A 318 -12.68 -14.58 14.72
N GLU A 319 -11.82 -13.79 15.37
CA GLU A 319 -11.15 -14.20 16.62
C GLU A 319 -12.16 -14.44 17.75
N GLU A 320 -13.16 -13.57 17.89
CA GLU A 320 -14.25 -13.73 18.85
C GLU A 320 -15.07 -15.01 18.56
N GLN A 321 -15.43 -15.25 17.29
CA GLN A 321 -16.13 -16.48 16.89
C GLN A 321 -15.30 -17.74 17.17
N CYS A 322 -13.99 -17.70 16.90
CA CYS A 322 -13.11 -18.82 17.20
C CYS A 322 -13.01 -19.09 18.71
N ALA A 323 -12.90 -18.03 19.52
CA ALA A 323 -12.93 -18.15 20.98
C ALA A 323 -14.24 -18.78 21.47
N ALA A 324 -15.39 -18.31 20.97
CA ALA A 324 -16.70 -18.87 21.28
C ALA A 324 -16.78 -20.37 20.94
N ALA A 325 -16.39 -20.74 19.71
CA ALA A 325 -16.37 -22.15 19.26
C ALA A 325 -15.46 -23.04 20.13
N CYS A 326 -14.31 -22.52 20.58
CA CYS A 326 -13.42 -23.24 21.48
C CYS A 326 -14.08 -23.50 22.85
N THR A 327 -14.82 -22.53 23.38
CA THR A 327 -15.56 -22.74 24.64
C THR A 327 -16.68 -23.77 24.48
N GLU A 328 -17.41 -23.75 23.36
CA GLU A 328 -18.48 -24.73 23.09
C GLU A 328 -17.93 -26.14 22.91
N TRP A 329 -16.81 -26.28 22.21
CA TRP A 329 -16.10 -27.55 22.08
C TRP A 329 -15.64 -28.08 23.45
N GLY A 330 -15.12 -27.20 24.32
CA GLY A 330 -14.79 -27.53 25.71
C GLY A 330 -15.99 -28.09 26.48
N ARG A 331 -17.13 -27.38 26.44
CA ARG A 331 -18.38 -27.84 27.08
C ARG A 331 -18.84 -29.19 26.54
N SER A 332 -18.76 -29.39 25.23
CA SER A 332 -19.14 -30.65 24.57
C SER A 332 -18.24 -31.81 25.03
N LYS A 333 -16.93 -31.57 25.14
CA LYS A 333 -15.96 -32.55 25.64
C LYS A 333 -16.24 -32.93 27.09
N ASP A 334 -16.53 -31.95 27.94
CA ASP A 334 -16.88 -32.19 29.34
C ASP A 334 -18.19 -32.97 29.47
N ALA A 335 -19.19 -32.64 28.66
CA ALA A 335 -20.45 -33.38 28.61
C ALA A 335 -20.25 -34.85 28.19
N VAL A 336 -19.43 -35.12 27.18
CA VAL A 336 -19.07 -36.48 26.75
C VAL A 336 -18.32 -37.23 27.84
N SER A 337 -17.36 -36.58 28.52
CA SER A 337 -16.63 -37.17 29.65
C SER A 337 -17.57 -37.55 30.80
N ALA A 338 -18.50 -36.66 31.16
CA ALA A 338 -19.52 -36.92 32.17
C ALA A 338 -20.44 -38.09 31.77
N ALA A 339 -20.88 -38.14 30.50
CA ALA A 339 -21.69 -39.23 29.98
C ALA A 339 -20.95 -40.57 30.02
N ARG A 340 -19.66 -40.59 29.66
CA ARG A 340 -18.80 -41.77 29.74
C ARG A 340 -18.65 -42.27 31.18
N LYS A 341 -18.40 -41.37 32.13
CA LYS A 341 -18.32 -41.72 33.56
C LYS A 341 -19.62 -42.35 34.05
N ARG A 342 -20.78 -41.79 33.71
CA ARG A 342 -22.10 -42.36 34.04
C ARG A 342 -22.29 -43.75 33.44
N LEU A 343 -21.81 -43.99 32.22
CA LEU A 343 -21.88 -45.29 31.58
C LEU A 343 -20.99 -46.32 32.28
N GLU A 344 -19.78 -45.93 32.68
CA GLU A 344 -18.85 -46.77 33.45
C GLU A 344 -19.44 -47.13 34.82
N GLU A 345 -20.05 -46.17 35.52
CA GLU A 345 -20.77 -46.38 36.79
C GLU A 345 -21.94 -47.36 36.63
N ARG A 346 -22.76 -47.21 35.59
CA ARG A 346 -23.85 -48.17 35.26
C ARG A 346 -23.31 -49.55 34.93
N GLY A 347 -22.21 -49.62 34.18
CA GLY A 347 -21.53 -50.87 33.86
C GLY A 347 -21.01 -51.59 35.11
N ALA A 348 -20.45 -50.85 36.06
CA ALA A 348 -20.04 -51.40 37.36
C ALA A 348 -21.24 -51.90 38.17
N ALA A 349 -22.33 -51.14 38.24
CA ALA A 349 -23.56 -51.55 38.92
C ALA A 349 -24.16 -52.83 38.31
N TYR A 350 -24.17 -52.95 36.98
CA TYR A 350 -24.65 -54.16 36.29
C TYR A 350 -23.77 -55.38 36.59
N LYS A 351 -22.43 -55.22 36.62
CA LYS A 351 -21.51 -56.29 37.01
C LYS A 351 -21.77 -56.76 38.44
N ALA A 352 -21.96 -55.82 39.38
CA ALA A 352 -22.28 -56.12 40.76
C ALA A 352 -23.61 -56.90 40.88
N LEU A 353 -24.65 -56.46 40.17
CA LEU A 353 -25.94 -57.15 40.11
C LEU A 353 -25.79 -58.58 39.56
N ARG A 354 -25.01 -58.77 38.48
CA ARG A 354 -24.76 -60.09 37.89
C ARG A 354 -24.07 -61.05 38.86
N LEU A 355 -23.08 -60.56 39.62
CA LEU A 355 -22.41 -61.36 40.66
C LEU A 355 -23.39 -61.73 41.77
N ALA A 356 -24.21 -60.79 42.25
CA ALA A 356 -25.21 -61.06 43.27
C ALA A 356 -26.26 -62.10 42.83
N VAL A 357 -26.72 -62.03 41.57
CA VAL A 357 -27.64 -63.03 40.99
C VAL A 357 -26.98 -64.40 40.88
N TRP A 358 -25.70 -64.45 40.47
CA TRP A 358 -24.95 -65.70 40.41
C TRP A 358 -24.77 -66.33 41.79
N ASP A 359 -24.40 -65.54 42.81
CA ASP A 359 -24.29 -66.00 44.20
C ASP A 359 -25.63 -66.53 44.73
N TYR A 360 -26.74 -65.85 44.41
CA TYR A 360 -28.07 -66.30 44.77
C TYR A 360 -28.40 -67.66 44.12
N HIS A 361 -28.14 -67.80 42.82
CA HIS A 361 -28.33 -69.05 42.10
C HIS A 361 -27.50 -70.20 42.70
N GLN A 362 -26.24 -69.94 43.09
CA GLN A 362 -25.39 -70.91 43.78
C GLN A 362 -25.97 -71.33 45.13
N LYS A 363 -26.46 -70.37 45.93
CA LYS A 363 -27.11 -70.66 47.22
C LYS A 363 -28.37 -71.51 47.04
N VAL A 364 -29.21 -71.19 46.05
CA VAL A 364 -30.41 -71.97 45.73
C VAL A 364 -30.03 -73.38 45.29
N SER A 365 -29.04 -73.52 44.40
CA SER A 365 -28.57 -74.83 43.92
C SER A 365 -28.07 -75.70 45.07
N ARG A 366 -27.25 -75.15 45.98
CA ARG A 366 -26.78 -75.86 47.18
C ARG A 366 -27.94 -76.31 48.08
N ARG A 367 -28.96 -75.46 48.27
CA ARG A 367 -30.15 -75.81 49.04
C ARG A 367 -30.95 -76.93 48.40
N LEU A 368 -31.12 -76.89 47.07
CA LEU A 368 -31.80 -77.93 46.32
C LEU A 368 -31.04 -79.26 46.42
N SER A 369 -29.71 -79.27 46.25
CA SER A 369 -28.89 -80.47 46.43
C SER A 369 -28.97 -81.02 47.86
N ALA A 370 -28.98 -80.15 48.88
CA ALA A 370 -29.17 -80.57 50.26
C ALA A 370 -30.55 -81.19 50.50
N LEU A 371 -31.61 -80.64 49.91
CA LEU A 371 -32.96 -81.22 49.96
C LEU A 371 -33.03 -82.56 49.23
N GLU A 372 -32.39 -82.67 48.06
CA GLU A 372 -32.31 -83.92 47.30
C GLU A 372 -31.57 -85.00 48.10
N GLN A 373 -30.45 -84.66 48.73
CA GLN A 373 -29.72 -85.58 49.60
C GLN A 373 -30.54 -85.98 50.83
N ALA A 374 -31.24 -85.03 51.47
CA ALA A 374 -32.14 -85.33 52.59
C ALA A 374 -33.30 -86.24 52.18
N LEU A 375 -33.82 -86.11 50.94
CA LEU A 375 -34.84 -86.99 50.38
C LEU A 375 -34.29 -88.41 50.11
N LEU A 376 -33.02 -88.55 49.72
CA LEU A 376 -32.36 -89.84 49.53
C LEU A 376 -32.00 -90.52 50.85
N GLU A 377 -31.65 -89.75 51.89
CA GLU A 377 -31.30 -90.25 53.23
C GLU A 377 -32.52 -90.52 54.12
N ALA A 378 -33.70 -90.02 53.74
CA ALA A 378 -34.95 -90.32 54.44
C ALA A 378 -35.17 -91.84 54.40
N PRO A 379 -35.13 -92.54 55.56
CA PRO A 379 -35.29 -93.98 55.59
C PRO A 379 -36.65 -94.33 55.01
N SER A 380 -36.68 -95.35 54.16
CA SER A 380 -37.90 -95.94 53.60
C SER A 380 -38.70 -96.58 54.73
N GLY A 381 -39.31 -95.74 55.57
CA GLY A 381 -40.00 -96.12 56.79
C GLY A 381 -41.38 -96.65 56.44
N ASP A 382 -41.54 -97.95 56.63
CA ASP A 382 -42.80 -98.66 56.62
C ASP A 382 -43.89 -97.91 57.40
N SER A 383 -45.09 -97.98 56.83
CA SER A 383 -46.33 -97.49 57.41
C SER A 383 -46.52 -97.99 58.85
N SER A 384 -46.70 -97.07 59.81
CA SER A 384 -47.61 -97.33 60.94
C SER A 384 -47.75 -96.10 61.85
N THR A 385 -49.01 -95.85 62.19
CA THR A 385 -49.54 -95.14 63.37
C THR A 385 -49.65 -93.61 63.36
N MET A 386 -50.94 -93.24 63.29
CA MET A 386 -51.58 -91.97 63.62
C MET A 386 -51.47 -91.58 65.10
N ALA A 387 -51.64 -90.28 65.34
CA ALA A 387 -52.52 -89.64 66.34
C ALA A 387 -51.87 -88.61 67.30
N ASP A 388 -52.70 -87.61 67.61
CA ASP A 388 -52.65 -86.56 68.63
C ASP A 388 -51.87 -85.27 68.33
N ALA A 389 -52.55 -84.15 68.01
CA ALA A 389 -53.31 -83.24 68.91
C ALA A 389 -52.35 -82.43 69.80
N ALA A 390 -52.16 -81.12 69.64
CA ALA A 390 -53.05 -79.99 69.94
C ALA A 390 -52.32 -79.06 70.94
N GLN A 391 -52.70 -77.77 70.94
CA GLN A 391 -52.36 -76.73 71.93
C GLN A 391 -50.95 -76.11 71.91
N LEU A 392 -50.85 -74.84 71.46
CA LEU A 392 -50.71 -73.70 72.38
C LEU A 392 -50.86 -72.34 71.66
N ARG A 393 -51.82 -71.57 72.16
CA ARG A 393 -52.04 -70.13 71.93
C ARG A 393 -51.25 -69.31 72.97
N GLY A 394 -50.93 -68.07 72.60
CA GLY A 394 -50.61 -66.95 73.50
C GLY A 394 -49.09 -66.69 73.58
N THR A 395 -48.56 -65.47 73.50
CA THR A 395 -49.07 -64.18 73.98
C THR A 395 -48.39 -62.98 73.29
N ARG A 396 -49.08 -61.83 73.38
CA ARG A 396 -48.61 -60.46 73.11
C ARG A 396 -47.53 -60.00 74.11
N GLY A 397 -46.72 -59.03 73.68
CA GLY A 397 -45.92 -58.10 74.51
C GLY A 397 -44.62 -57.74 73.79
N ALA A 398 -44.53 -56.61 73.08
CA ALA A 398 -44.07 -55.31 73.60
C ALA A 398 -42.76 -55.42 74.40
N ASP A 399 -41.61 -55.01 73.83
CA ASP A 399 -40.94 -53.80 74.29
C ASP A 399 -39.72 -53.41 73.45
N ALA A 400 -39.35 -52.14 73.61
CA ALA A 400 -38.40 -51.34 72.85
C ALA A 400 -36.93 -51.80 72.92
N SER A 401 -36.21 -51.62 71.80
CA SER A 401 -34.87 -50.99 71.78
C SER A 401 -34.46 -50.73 70.33
N ARG A 402 -34.86 -49.55 69.86
CA ARG A 402 -34.46 -48.92 68.61
C ARG A 402 -32.99 -48.48 68.76
N ALA A 403 -32.07 -49.32 68.30
CA ALA A 403 -30.67 -48.95 68.17
C ALA A 403 -30.52 -47.96 67.01
N GLU A 404 -30.00 -46.78 67.32
CA GLU A 404 -29.45 -45.84 66.35
C GLU A 404 -28.33 -46.53 65.57
N GLY A 405 -28.57 -46.72 64.28
CA GLY A 405 -27.56 -47.08 63.30
C GLY A 405 -27.73 -46.14 62.11
N VAL A 406 -26.95 -45.06 62.14
CA VAL A 406 -26.84 -44.03 61.11
C VAL A 406 -26.67 -44.67 59.73
N LEU A 407 -27.76 -44.77 58.99
CA LEU A 407 -27.75 -44.93 57.54
C LEU A 407 -28.24 -43.62 56.96
N GLY A 408 -27.28 -42.77 56.60
CA GLY A 408 -27.51 -41.59 55.78
C GLY A 408 -28.07 -42.03 54.43
N GLY A 409 -29.40 -42.13 54.36
CA GLY A 409 -30.12 -42.08 53.10
C GLY A 409 -30.00 -40.66 52.56
N ALA A 410 -29.00 -40.43 51.70
CA ALA A 410 -28.97 -39.26 50.85
C ALA A 410 -30.19 -39.33 49.92
N ALA A 411 -31.26 -38.65 50.33
CA ALA A 411 -32.34 -38.28 49.44
C ALA A 411 -31.72 -37.48 48.29
N VAL A 412 -31.66 -38.09 47.10
CA VAL A 412 -31.39 -37.37 45.86
C VAL A 412 -32.61 -36.48 45.62
N HIS A 413 -32.55 -35.28 46.17
CA HIS A 413 -33.42 -34.18 45.84
C HIS A 413 -33.15 -33.83 44.38
N VAL A 414 -34.03 -34.27 43.48
CA VAL A 414 -34.12 -33.74 42.13
C VAL A 414 -34.75 -32.35 42.29
N GLY A 415 -33.91 -31.35 42.51
CA GLY A 415 -34.32 -29.96 42.46
C GLY A 415 -34.69 -29.62 41.02
N SER A 416 -35.99 -29.59 40.73
CA SER A 416 -36.53 -28.85 39.61
C SER A 416 -36.42 -27.36 39.96
N SER A 417 -35.29 -26.76 39.61
CA SER A 417 -35.11 -25.32 39.60
C SER A 417 -34.60 -24.97 38.22
N MET A 418 -35.49 -24.38 37.43
CA MET A 418 -35.19 -23.30 36.49
C MET A 418 -36.51 -22.84 35.86
N ASP A 419 -37.20 -21.98 36.59
CA ASP A 419 -37.93 -20.89 35.96
C ASP A 419 -36.87 -19.86 35.59
N ASP A 420 -36.52 -19.80 34.30
CA ASP A 420 -35.84 -18.64 33.72
C ASP A 420 -36.60 -18.31 32.44
N GLU A 421 -37.61 -17.46 32.62
CA GLU A 421 -38.32 -16.78 31.55
C GLU A 421 -37.32 -15.93 30.78
N THR A 422 -37.08 -16.27 29.52
CA THR A 422 -36.56 -15.32 28.54
C THR A 422 -37.56 -15.19 27.39
N PRO A 423 -37.75 -13.97 26.87
CA PRO A 423 -38.86 -13.65 25.97
C PRO A 423 -38.55 -14.12 24.55
N THR A 424 -39.50 -14.86 23.96
CA THR A 424 -39.58 -15.03 22.52
C THR A 424 -40.08 -13.74 21.87
N GLN A 425 -39.21 -13.06 21.13
CA GLN A 425 -39.61 -12.18 20.04
C GLN A 425 -38.94 -12.68 18.75
N ASP A 426 -39.79 -13.22 17.89
CA ASP A 426 -39.77 -13.23 16.43
C ASP A 426 -38.42 -12.96 15.74
N ALA A 427 -37.85 -14.02 15.18
CA ALA A 427 -36.95 -13.92 14.04
C ALA A 427 -37.46 -14.83 12.92
N ASP A 428 -37.77 -14.17 11.81
CA ASP A 428 -38.36 -14.68 10.60
C ASP A 428 -37.67 -15.92 10.04
N ALA A 429 -38.54 -16.77 9.50
CA ALA A 429 -38.19 -17.79 8.53
C ALA A 429 -37.62 -17.15 7.26
N ALA A 430 -36.34 -17.38 6.98
CA ALA A 430 -35.80 -17.31 5.63
C ALA A 430 -35.16 -18.66 5.29
N ALA A 431 -35.82 -19.33 4.34
CA ALA A 431 -35.52 -20.67 3.88
C ALA A 431 -34.10 -20.82 3.33
N GLY A 432 -33.49 -21.95 3.68
CA GLY A 432 -32.28 -22.44 3.03
C GLY A 432 -32.50 -22.74 1.56
N ALA A 433 -31.68 -22.15 0.71
CA ALA A 433 -31.41 -22.64 -0.64
C ALA A 433 -30.13 -23.49 -0.58
N ALA A 434 -30.27 -24.78 -0.82
CA ALA A 434 -29.16 -25.72 -0.97
C ALA A 434 -28.35 -25.42 -2.26
N PRO A 435 -27.01 -25.53 -2.26
CA PRO A 435 -26.29 -25.66 -3.51
C PRO A 435 -26.27 -27.14 -3.92
N GLY A 436 -26.93 -27.42 -5.04
CA GLY A 436 -26.98 -28.73 -5.68
C GLY A 436 -25.60 -29.24 -6.06
N ILE A 437 -25.36 -30.50 -5.72
CA ILE A 437 -24.27 -31.32 -6.23
C ILE A 437 -24.48 -31.52 -7.74
N CYS A 438 -23.77 -30.75 -8.56
CA CYS A 438 -23.66 -31.05 -10.00
C CYS A 438 -22.51 -32.03 -10.23
N ARG A 439 -22.88 -33.30 -10.44
CA ARG A 439 -22.04 -34.32 -11.05
C ARG A 439 -21.82 -34.01 -12.54
N SER A 440 -20.55 -34.06 -12.94
CA SER A 440 -20.00 -34.60 -14.20
C SER A 440 -20.80 -34.50 -15.50
N GLN A 441 -20.21 -33.89 -16.53
CA GLN A 441 -19.86 -34.52 -17.83
C GLN A 441 -19.49 -33.42 -18.84
N GLY A 442 -18.43 -33.61 -19.63
CA GLY A 442 -18.13 -32.71 -20.75
C GLY A 442 -16.68 -32.63 -21.20
N SER A 443 -16.05 -33.76 -21.51
CA SER A 443 -14.92 -33.85 -22.42
C SER A 443 -15.25 -33.28 -23.80
N GLN A 444 -14.32 -32.53 -24.45
CA GLN A 444 -14.11 -32.36 -25.93
C GLN A 444 -13.07 -31.22 -26.20
N PRO A 445 -12.41 -31.13 -27.37
CA PRO A 445 -11.00 -31.52 -27.52
C PRO A 445 -10.03 -30.40 -27.98
N GLU A 446 -8.75 -30.73 -27.92
CA GLU A 446 -7.59 -29.98 -28.44
C GLU A 446 -7.76 -29.52 -29.89
N ALA A 447 -7.66 -28.21 -30.11
CA ALA A 447 -7.47 -27.62 -31.43
C ALA A 447 -5.98 -27.50 -31.74
N LYS A 448 -5.50 -28.35 -32.65
CA LYS A 448 -4.22 -28.21 -33.36
C LYS A 448 -4.12 -26.85 -34.03
N ARG A 449 -3.03 -26.11 -33.80
CA ARG A 449 -2.60 -25.01 -34.67
C ARG A 449 -1.53 -25.47 -35.67
N PRO A 450 -1.51 -24.90 -36.88
CA PRO A 450 -0.65 -25.32 -37.96
C PRO A 450 0.77 -24.75 -37.79
N ARG A 451 1.75 -25.51 -38.29
CA ARG A 451 3.11 -25.03 -38.55
C ARG A 451 3.09 -24.12 -39.79
N LEU A 452 3.75 -22.98 -39.68
CA LEU A 452 4.45 -22.31 -40.77
C LEU A 452 5.88 -22.05 -40.31
#